data_AF-A0A0F8ZDU7-F1
#
_entry.id   AF-A0A0F8ZDU7-F1
#
_cell.length_a   1.000
_cell.length_b   1.000
_cell.length_c   1.000
_cell.angle_alpha   90.00
_cell.angle_beta   90.00
_cell.angle_gamma   90.00
#
_symmetry.space_group_name_H-M   'P 1'
#
loop_
_entity.id
_entity.type
_entity.pdbx_description
1 polymer ?
#
loop_
_entity_poly.entity_id
_entity_poly.type
_entity_poly.pdbx_seq_one_letter_code
_entity_poly.pdbx_strand_id
1 'polypeptide(L)'
;MNEQQDINAQLASEGPDTKKPAVAVETKPSSNASPSSKTGLDAQLLKESFALLAPDIGELVKNFYDLLFERYPEVKPLFKNVSPEDQHKKLASALQGVVSNLDKPSTLKKILTELGKRHQGYGVLEADYEAVSTTLLEAMSELAGSEWNNNFEEAWRVALALISKTMLAGYSKSEDRVMATTNEQSEELVASKEKAGELTKYQAAIAGATTPMILVDLDLVVTYANPASIKLWEKYLDLYLGYFPGFDPYGTVGLCIDQFHTDARHQRALLGDPSRLPYSTLIDVGEDGLKFRMIATSLMDEDGNHIGSTLEWGDET
;
A
#
# COMPACT_ATOMS: atom_id res chain seq x y z
N MET A 1 31.60 -39.30 15.87
CA MET A 1 31.06 -38.14 16.61
C MET A 1 30.73 -37.11 15.54
N ASN A 2 29.48 -37.13 15.07
CA ASN A 2 28.98 -36.24 14.02
C ASN A 2 27.46 -36.14 14.23
N GLU A 3 26.96 -34.96 14.57
CA GLU A 3 25.55 -34.64 14.85
C GLU A 3 24.76 -34.55 13.53
N GLN A 4 24.51 -35.71 12.92
CA GLN A 4 23.69 -35.83 11.71
C GLN A 4 22.68 -37.00 11.79
N GLN A 5 22.21 -37.29 13.00
CA GLN A 5 21.16 -38.27 13.26
C GLN A 5 20.29 -37.75 14.41
N ASP A 6 19.22 -37.01 14.10
CA ASP A 6 18.01 -36.90 14.96
C ASP A 6 16.86 -36.08 14.34
N ILE A 7 16.61 -36.19 13.03
CA ILE A 7 15.39 -35.65 12.41
C ILE A 7 14.80 -36.67 11.43
N ASN A 8 14.41 -37.83 11.94
CA ASN A 8 13.54 -38.77 11.21
C ASN A 8 12.88 -39.76 12.18
N ALA A 9 11.95 -39.27 13.01
CA ALA A 9 10.95 -40.09 13.69
C ALA A 9 9.88 -39.23 14.39
N GLN A 10 8.84 -38.75 13.68
CA GLN A 10 7.47 -38.73 14.23
C GLN A 10 6.41 -38.27 13.18
N LEU A 11 5.97 -39.19 12.33
CA LEU A 11 4.67 -39.13 11.65
C LEU A 11 4.14 -40.56 11.50
N ALA A 12 3.27 -41.02 12.41
CA ALA A 12 2.30 -42.10 12.18
C ALA A 12 1.49 -42.43 13.45
N SER A 13 0.24 -41.94 13.52
CA SER A 13 -0.94 -42.47 14.24
C SER A 13 -1.91 -41.29 14.43
N GLU A 14 -3.15 -41.22 13.96
CA GLU A 14 -4.16 -42.20 13.61
C GLU A 14 -5.22 -41.53 12.71
N GLY A 15 -5.88 -42.35 11.89
CA GLY A 15 -7.02 -41.98 11.05
C GLY A 15 -8.38 -42.03 11.80
N PRO A 16 -9.51 -41.99 11.05
CA PRO A 16 -10.68 -41.17 11.34
C PRO A 16 -11.81 -41.93 12.06
N ASP A 17 -12.80 -41.21 12.62
CA ASP A 17 -14.23 -41.27 12.24
C ASP A 17 -15.17 -40.58 13.28
N THR A 18 -16.30 -40.10 12.77
CA THR A 18 -17.62 -39.87 13.40
C THR A 18 -18.05 -38.48 13.93
N LYS A 19 -19.03 -37.94 13.19
CA LYS A 19 -20.31 -37.33 13.61
C LYS A 19 -20.32 -35.97 14.32
N LYS A 20 -20.66 -34.97 13.50
CA LYS A 20 -21.31 -33.70 13.84
C LYS A 20 -22.75 -33.91 14.34
N PRO A 21 -23.20 -33.19 15.37
CA PRO A 21 -24.58 -32.75 15.48
C PRO A 21 -24.70 -31.23 15.28
N ALA A 22 -25.79 -30.83 14.65
CA ALA A 22 -26.19 -29.45 14.45
C ALA A 22 -26.71 -28.84 15.76
N VAL A 23 -26.35 -27.58 16.03
CA VAL A 23 -27.01 -26.74 17.03
C VAL A 23 -27.36 -25.41 16.37
N ALA A 24 -28.66 -25.13 16.31
CA ALA A 24 -29.22 -23.84 15.98
C ALA A 24 -29.00 -22.87 17.14
N VAL A 25 -28.63 -21.63 16.84
CA VAL A 25 -28.64 -20.54 17.82
C VAL A 25 -29.40 -19.36 17.21
N GLU A 26 -30.49 -19.02 17.90
CA GLU A 26 -31.37 -17.88 17.65
C GLU A 26 -30.64 -16.54 17.82
N THR A 27 -31.12 -15.57 17.06
CA THR A 27 -30.65 -14.20 16.98
C THR A 27 -31.09 -13.37 18.20
N LYS A 28 -30.14 -12.61 18.76
CA LYS A 28 -30.43 -11.39 19.54
C LYS A 28 -29.40 -10.30 19.21
N PRO A 29 -29.80 -9.01 19.27
CA PRO A 29 -29.08 -7.92 18.64
C PRO A 29 -27.84 -7.55 19.45
N SER A 30 -26.67 -7.64 18.84
CA SER A 30 -25.42 -7.17 19.44
C SER A 30 -25.17 -5.74 19.00
N SER A 31 -25.42 -4.78 19.91
CA SER A 31 -24.85 -3.45 19.82
C SER A 31 -23.33 -3.56 20.06
N ASN A 32 -22.56 -3.69 18.99
CA ASN A 32 -21.11 -3.53 19.06
C ASN A 32 -20.74 -2.26 18.32
N ALA A 33 -20.50 -1.20 19.09
CA ALA A 33 -19.65 -0.12 18.64
C ALA A 33 -18.25 -0.71 18.41
N SER A 34 -17.87 -0.87 17.15
CA SER A 34 -16.53 -1.26 16.72
C SER A 34 -15.51 -0.18 17.09
N PRO A 35 -14.24 -0.54 17.36
CA PRO A 35 -13.25 0.40 17.84
C PRO A 35 -12.88 1.38 16.71
N SER A 36 -13.08 2.67 16.97
CA SER A 36 -12.65 3.75 16.06
C SER A 36 -11.17 3.59 15.72
N SER A 37 -10.89 3.40 14.43
CA SER A 37 -9.52 3.37 13.92
C SER A 37 -8.82 4.72 14.18
N LYS A 38 -7.49 4.73 14.31
CA LYS A 38 -6.68 5.95 14.55
C LYS A 38 -6.84 7.05 13.47
N THR A 39 -7.59 6.81 12.39
CA THR A 39 -7.91 7.75 11.31
C THR A 39 -9.30 8.37 11.41
N GLY A 40 -10.16 7.93 12.34
CA GLY A 40 -11.55 8.38 12.44
C GLY A 40 -12.49 7.82 11.36
N LEU A 41 -11.97 6.97 10.46
CA LEU A 41 -12.76 6.28 9.44
C LEU A 41 -13.50 5.08 10.06
N ASP A 42 -14.80 5.00 9.78
CA ASP A 42 -15.61 3.81 10.05
C ASP A 42 -15.70 2.95 8.78
N ALA A 43 -14.75 2.02 8.65
CA ALA A 43 -14.67 1.14 7.49
C ALA A 43 -15.89 0.21 7.36
N GLN A 44 -16.57 -0.11 8.47
CA GLN A 44 -17.74 -0.96 8.46
C GLN A 44 -18.93 -0.22 7.84
N LEU A 45 -19.23 1.00 8.32
CA LEU A 45 -20.32 1.82 7.78
C LEU A 45 -20.12 2.15 6.29
N LEU A 46 -18.88 2.41 5.88
CA LEU A 46 -18.56 2.66 4.46
C LEU A 46 -18.79 1.43 3.58
N LYS A 47 -18.43 0.23 4.06
CA LYS A 47 -18.67 -1.02 3.32
C LYS A 47 -20.15 -1.37 3.26
N GLU A 48 -20.87 -1.25 4.37
CA GLU A 48 -22.31 -1.52 4.46
C GLU A 48 -23.11 -0.59 3.55
N SER A 49 -22.90 0.72 3.66
CA SER A 49 -23.57 1.70 2.81
C SER A 49 -23.21 1.54 1.33
N PHE A 50 -21.95 1.26 0.99
CA PHE A 50 -21.57 1.01 -0.40
C PHE A 50 -22.23 -0.25 -0.97
N ALA A 51 -22.46 -1.29 -0.17
CA ALA A 51 -23.15 -2.49 -0.60
C ALA A 51 -24.62 -2.23 -1.01
N LEU A 52 -25.26 -1.21 -0.43
CA LEU A 52 -26.60 -0.75 -0.85
C LEU A 52 -26.57 -0.08 -2.22
N LEU A 53 -25.48 0.65 -2.52
CA LEU A 53 -25.33 1.44 -3.75
C LEU A 53 -24.74 0.65 -4.92
N ALA A 54 -23.96 -0.39 -4.63
CA ALA A 54 -23.19 -1.14 -5.63
C ALA A 54 -24.02 -1.77 -6.77
N PRO A 55 -25.24 -2.32 -6.54
CA PRO A 55 -26.06 -2.88 -7.62
C PRO A 55 -26.40 -1.86 -8.70
N ASP A 56 -26.62 -0.59 -8.31
CA ASP A 56 -27.08 0.49 -9.17
C ASP A 56 -26.02 1.60 -9.32
N ILE A 57 -24.74 1.24 -9.19
CA ILE A 57 -23.62 2.20 -9.22
C ILE A 57 -23.55 3.01 -10.53
N GLY A 58 -24.06 2.46 -11.63
CA GLY A 58 -24.17 3.17 -12.91
C GLY A 58 -25.18 4.33 -12.85
N GLU A 59 -26.31 4.12 -12.17
CA GLU A 59 -27.32 5.14 -11.94
C GLU A 59 -26.83 6.20 -10.95
N LEU A 60 -26.15 5.77 -9.88
CA LEU A 60 -25.51 6.68 -8.92
C LEU A 60 -24.61 7.70 -9.64
N VAL A 61 -23.70 7.19 -10.47
CA VAL A 61 -22.68 8.01 -11.11
C VAL A 61 -23.30 8.92 -12.17
N LYS A 62 -24.29 8.43 -12.91
CA LYS A 62 -25.04 9.27 -13.85
C LYS A 62 -25.73 10.43 -13.12
N ASN A 63 -26.49 10.15 -12.06
CA ASN A 63 -27.18 11.17 -11.28
C ASN A 63 -26.19 12.18 -10.68
N PHE A 64 -25.06 11.70 -10.16
CA PHE A 64 -23.98 12.55 -9.67
C PHE A 64 -23.50 13.57 -10.72
N TYR A 65 -23.22 13.13 -11.95
CA TYR A 65 -22.75 14.05 -13.00
C TYR A 65 -23.84 15.00 -13.48
N ASP A 66 -25.09 14.55 -13.57
CA ASP A 66 -26.22 15.41 -13.90
C ASP A 66 -26.34 16.56 -12.87
N LEU A 67 -26.34 16.23 -11.57
CA LEU A 67 -26.37 17.21 -10.48
C LEU A 67 -25.14 18.12 -10.45
N LEU A 68 -23.94 17.56 -10.62
CA LEU A 68 -22.67 18.32 -10.57
C LEU A 68 -22.65 19.37 -11.68
N PHE A 69 -23.03 18.97 -12.90
CA PHE A 69 -23.01 19.83 -14.07
C PHE A 69 -24.16 20.83 -14.12
N GLU A 70 -25.27 20.56 -13.44
CA GLU A 70 -26.33 21.53 -13.23
C GLU A 70 -25.90 22.64 -12.25
N ARG A 71 -25.30 22.26 -11.11
CA ARG A 71 -24.97 23.21 -10.03
C ARG A 71 -23.64 23.93 -10.19
N TYR A 72 -22.66 23.25 -10.77
CA TYR A 72 -21.29 23.73 -10.95
C TYR A 72 -20.90 23.69 -12.43
N PRO A 73 -21.60 24.43 -13.32
CA PRO A 73 -21.33 24.39 -14.75
C PRO A 73 -19.88 24.76 -15.13
N GLU A 74 -19.16 25.48 -14.26
CA GLU A 74 -17.75 25.84 -14.39
C GLU A 74 -16.79 24.66 -14.40
N VAL A 75 -17.19 23.48 -13.88
CA VAL A 75 -16.34 22.28 -13.89
C VAL A 75 -16.43 21.50 -15.20
N LYS A 76 -17.49 21.71 -16.01
CA LYS A 76 -17.69 21.03 -17.31
C LYS A 76 -16.46 21.06 -18.24
N PRO A 77 -15.71 22.18 -18.38
CA PRO A 77 -14.53 22.23 -19.24
C PRO A 77 -13.41 21.24 -18.84
N LEU A 78 -13.34 20.81 -17.57
CA LEU A 78 -12.38 19.81 -17.10
C LEU A 78 -12.63 18.42 -17.72
N PHE A 79 -13.84 18.16 -18.20
CA PHE A 79 -14.27 16.86 -18.73
C PHE A 79 -14.31 16.79 -20.26
N LYS A 80 -13.91 17.84 -20.98
CA LYS A 80 -14.02 17.93 -22.45
C LYS A 80 -13.27 16.85 -23.24
N ASN A 81 -12.30 16.17 -22.63
CA ASN A 81 -11.41 15.20 -23.27
C ASN A 81 -11.76 13.74 -22.92
N VAL A 82 -12.93 13.48 -22.34
CA VAL A 82 -13.38 12.14 -21.96
C VAL A 82 -14.86 11.99 -22.33
N SER A 83 -15.26 10.81 -22.79
CA SER A 83 -16.67 10.52 -23.01
C SER A 83 -17.40 10.45 -21.65
N PRO A 84 -18.69 10.84 -21.57
CA PRO A 84 -19.48 10.65 -20.36
C PRO A 84 -19.43 9.20 -19.87
N GLU A 85 -19.56 8.22 -20.76
CA GLU A 85 -19.57 6.80 -20.42
C GLU A 85 -18.24 6.33 -19.81
N ASP A 86 -17.10 6.75 -20.36
CA ASP A 86 -15.79 6.40 -19.80
C ASP A 86 -15.54 7.11 -18.47
N GLN A 87 -16.02 8.34 -18.34
CA GLN A 87 -15.91 9.09 -17.09
C GLN A 87 -16.77 8.47 -15.98
N HIS A 88 -17.96 7.97 -16.33
CA HIS A 88 -18.83 7.26 -15.39
C HIS A 88 -18.14 5.99 -14.87
N LYS A 89 -17.57 5.18 -15.78
CA LYS A 89 -16.82 3.97 -15.41
C LYS A 89 -15.62 4.28 -14.51
N LYS A 90 -14.88 5.37 -14.79
CA LYS A 90 -13.74 5.81 -13.99
C LYS A 90 -14.16 6.14 -12.56
N LEU A 91 -15.24 6.90 -12.37
CA LEU A 91 -15.72 7.25 -11.03
C LEU A 91 -16.23 6.03 -10.27
N ALA A 92 -17.05 5.17 -10.90
CA ALA A 92 -17.52 3.93 -10.28
C ALA A 92 -16.36 3.05 -9.80
N SER A 93 -15.35 2.87 -10.66
CA SER A 93 -14.13 2.11 -10.33
C SER A 93 -13.33 2.74 -9.20
N ALA A 94 -13.27 4.08 -9.14
CA ALA A 94 -12.58 4.79 -8.07
C ALA A 94 -13.28 4.60 -6.72
N LEU A 95 -14.61 4.73 -6.66
CA LEU A 95 -15.39 4.50 -5.44
C LEU A 95 -15.23 3.05 -4.93
N GLN A 96 -15.36 2.08 -5.84
CA GLN A 96 -15.13 0.67 -5.50
C GLN A 96 -13.69 0.44 -5.00
N GLY A 97 -12.71 1.06 -5.66
CA GLY A 97 -11.30 0.97 -5.31
C GLY A 97 -11.01 1.51 -3.91
N VAL A 98 -11.60 2.64 -3.53
CA VAL A 98 -11.50 3.20 -2.17
C VAL A 98 -12.06 2.23 -1.15
N VAL A 99 -13.31 1.78 -1.34
CA VAL A 99 -14.01 0.90 -0.38
C VAL A 99 -13.28 -0.44 -0.23
N SER A 100 -12.75 -1.00 -1.31
CA SER A 100 -12.01 -2.27 -1.31
C SER A 100 -10.65 -2.17 -0.62
N ASN A 101 -10.12 -0.96 -0.40
CA ASN A 101 -8.80 -0.73 0.19
C ASN A 101 -8.85 0.02 1.54
N LEU A 102 -10.03 0.13 2.18
CA LEU A 102 -10.17 0.79 3.49
C LEU A 102 -9.27 0.17 4.58
N ASP A 103 -8.98 -1.12 4.49
CA ASP A 103 -8.10 -1.83 5.44
C ASP A 103 -6.60 -1.69 5.09
N LYS A 104 -6.26 -0.99 4.00
CA LYS A 104 -4.89 -0.80 3.48
C LYS A 104 -4.52 0.69 3.41
N PRO A 105 -4.44 1.40 4.55
CA PRO A 105 -4.34 2.86 4.59
C PRO A 105 -3.07 3.42 3.92
N SER A 106 -1.94 2.72 3.99
CA SER A 106 -0.68 3.14 3.36
C SER A 106 -0.76 3.08 1.83
N THR A 107 -1.32 2.00 1.28
CA THR A 107 -1.55 1.82 -0.16
C THR A 107 -2.54 2.85 -0.67
N LEU A 108 -3.67 3.01 0.03
CA LEU A 108 -4.70 3.98 -0.34
C LEU A 108 -4.14 5.41 -0.36
N LYS A 109 -3.37 5.80 0.65
CA LYS A 109 -2.71 7.12 0.69
C LYS A 109 -1.81 7.37 -0.53
N LYS A 110 -0.97 6.39 -0.91
CA LYS A 110 -0.09 6.51 -2.08
C LYS A 110 -0.90 6.71 -3.37
N ILE A 111 -1.92 5.89 -3.60
CA ILE A 111 -2.78 5.96 -4.79
C ILE A 111 -3.48 7.32 -4.87
N LEU A 112 -4.06 7.78 -3.75
CA LEU A 112 -4.77 9.07 -3.70
C LEU A 112 -3.81 10.26 -3.90
N THR A 113 -2.59 10.19 -3.38
CA THR A 113 -1.59 11.24 -3.60
C THR A 113 -1.23 11.38 -5.09
N GLU A 114 -0.97 10.26 -5.78
CA GLU A 114 -0.70 10.27 -7.22
C GLU A 114 -1.92 10.68 -8.05
N LEU A 115 -3.12 10.31 -7.63
CA LEU A 115 -4.37 10.77 -8.24
C LEU A 115 -4.52 12.30 -8.10
N GLY A 116 -4.14 12.85 -6.95
CA GLY A 116 -4.12 14.29 -6.68
C GLY A 116 -3.21 15.06 -7.63
N LYS A 117 -1.98 14.59 -7.85
CA LYS A 117 -1.06 15.18 -8.86
C LYS A 117 -1.69 15.28 -10.24
N ARG A 118 -2.41 14.23 -10.67
CA ARG A 118 -3.11 14.23 -11.95
C ARG A 118 -4.29 15.21 -11.97
N HIS A 119 -5.05 15.30 -10.87
CA HIS A 119 -6.15 16.27 -10.74
C HIS A 119 -5.65 17.71 -10.83
N GLN A 120 -4.52 18.03 -10.19
CA GLN A 120 -3.85 19.32 -10.38
C GLN A 120 -3.50 19.55 -11.86
N GLY A 121 -2.94 18.55 -12.53
CA GLY A 121 -2.62 18.61 -13.96
C GLY A 121 -3.83 18.80 -14.88
N TYR A 122 -5.02 18.35 -14.46
CA TYR A 122 -6.28 18.60 -15.17
C TYR A 122 -6.82 20.02 -14.94
N GLY A 123 -6.30 20.73 -13.95
CA GLY A 123 -6.75 22.07 -13.56
C GLY A 123 -7.83 22.08 -12.48
N VAL A 124 -8.01 20.97 -11.74
CA VAL A 124 -8.97 20.88 -10.63
C VAL A 124 -8.48 21.75 -9.47
N LEU A 125 -9.32 22.66 -9.02
CA LEU A 125 -9.07 23.58 -7.91
C LEU A 125 -9.47 22.96 -6.57
N GLU A 126 -8.99 23.52 -5.47
CA GLU A 126 -9.37 23.07 -4.12
C GLU A 126 -10.88 23.19 -3.87
N ALA A 127 -11.50 24.27 -4.34
CA ALA A 127 -12.95 24.50 -4.22
C ALA A 127 -13.79 23.42 -4.93
N ASP A 128 -13.25 22.79 -5.99
CA ASP A 128 -13.99 21.77 -6.75
C ASP A 128 -14.21 20.48 -5.92
N TYR A 129 -13.36 20.21 -4.92
CA TYR A 129 -13.50 19.03 -4.06
C TYR A 129 -14.74 19.12 -3.16
N GLU A 130 -15.08 20.31 -2.68
CA GLU A 130 -16.29 20.53 -1.88
C GLU A 130 -17.53 20.28 -2.75
N ALA A 131 -17.56 20.87 -3.95
CA ALA A 131 -18.64 20.70 -4.92
C ALA A 131 -18.89 19.21 -5.25
N VAL A 132 -17.82 18.44 -5.50
CA VAL A 132 -17.90 16.99 -5.73
C VAL A 132 -18.40 16.26 -4.49
N SER A 133 -17.85 16.56 -3.31
CA SER A 133 -18.19 15.86 -2.07
C SER A 133 -19.67 16.03 -1.69
N THR A 134 -20.18 17.27 -1.76
CA THR A 134 -21.59 17.55 -1.44
C THR A 134 -22.52 16.88 -2.44
N THR A 135 -22.20 16.93 -3.73
CA THR A 135 -23.05 16.38 -4.79
C THR A 135 -23.07 14.86 -4.76
N LEU A 136 -21.93 14.23 -4.44
CA LEU A 136 -21.85 12.78 -4.34
C LEU A 136 -22.65 12.23 -3.15
N LEU A 137 -22.57 12.89 -1.99
CA LEU A 137 -23.35 12.51 -0.80
C LEU A 137 -24.86 12.58 -1.07
N GLU A 138 -25.29 13.61 -1.79
CA GLU A 138 -26.70 13.74 -2.19
C GLU A 138 -27.11 12.64 -3.15
N ALA A 139 -26.34 12.39 -4.21
CA ALA A 139 -26.64 11.32 -5.16
C ALA A 139 -26.69 9.95 -4.47
N MET A 140 -25.81 9.70 -3.49
CA MET A 140 -25.84 8.48 -2.67
C MET A 140 -27.10 8.39 -1.82
N SER A 141 -27.48 9.49 -1.15
CA SER A 141 -28.70 9.54 -0.33
C SER A 141 -29.96 9.37 -1.17
N GLU A 142 -30.03 9.96 -2.36
CA GLU A 142 -31.18 9.82 -3.25
C GLU A 142 -31.34 8.38 -3.74
N LEU A 143 -30.22 7.73 -4.12
CA LEU A 143 -30.26 6.35 -4.61
C LEU A 143 -30.60 5.35 -3.49
N ALA A 144 -30.01 5.50 -2.30
CA ALA A 144 -30.27 4.62 -1.17
C ALA A 144 -31.64 4.86 -0.50
N GLY A 145 -32.27 6.03 -0.74
CA GLY A 145 -33.60 6.35 -0.25
C GLY A 145 -33.72 6.20 1.26
N SER A 146 -34.73 5.44 1.73
CA SER A 146 -35.00 5.25 3.16
C SER A 146 -33.94 4.43 3.91
N GLU A 147 -33.08 3.70 3.19
CA GLU A 147 -31.98 2.93 3.80
C GLU A 147 -30.79 3.85 4.15
N TRP A 148 -30.72 5.05 3.57
CA TRP A 148 -29.71 6.04 3.91
C TRP A 148 -30.00 6.67 5.28
N ASN A 149 -28.97 6.79 6.11
CA ASN A 149 -29.09 7.33 7.46
C ASN A 149 -27.90 8.21 7.83
N ASN A 150 -28.04 8.97 8.92
CA ASN A 150 -27.05 9.96 9.35
C ASN A 150 -25.67 9.35 9.65
N ASN A 151 -25.59 8.09 10.07
CA ASN A 151 -24.30 7.44 10.34
C ASN A 151 -23.56 7.15 9.03
N PHE A 152 -24.27 6.73 7.98
CA PHE A 152 -23.67 6.58 6.65
C PHE A 152 -23.23 7.92 6.08
N GLU A 153 -24.08 8.95 6.17
CA GLU A 153 -23.72 10.28 5.69
C GLU A 153 -22.46 10.82 6.38
N GLU A 154 -22.39 10.73 7.71
CA GLU A 154 -21.23 11.21 8.46
C GLU A 154 -19.96 10.41 8.14
N ALA A 155 -20.06 9.08 8.02
CA ALA A 155 -18.93 8.23 7.64
C ALA A 155 -18.38 8.61 6.25
N TRP A 156 -19.25 8.86 5.27
CA TRP A 156 -18.84 9.32 3.95
C TRP A 156 -18.31 10.75 3.94
N ARG A 157 -18.86 11.67 4.74
CA ARG A 157 -18.31 13.03 4.91
C ARG A 157 -16.87 13.00 5.40
N VAL A 158 -16.60 12.22 6.45
CA VAL A 158 -15.24 12.03 6.99
C VAL A 158 -14.32 11.41 5.94
N ALA A 159 -14.78 10.38 5.23
CA ALA A 159 -13.99 9.71 4.20
C ALA A 159 -13.64 10.62 3.02
N LEU A 160 -14.61 11.35 2.49
CA LEU A 160 -14.40 12.30 1.38
C LEU A 160 -13.48 13.45 1.80
N ALA A 161 -13.62 13.97 3.02
CA ALA A 161 -12.71 14.99 3.54
C ALA A 161 -11.26 14.49 3.61
N LEU A 162 -11.04 13.23 4.06
CA LEU A 162 -9.72 12.64 4.11
C LEU A 162 -9.14 12.38 2.71
N ILE A 163 -9.96 11.92 1.77
CA ILE A 163 -9.58 11.71 0.37
C ILE A 163 -9.15 13.04 -0.25
N SER A 164 -9.98 14.07 -0.15
CA SER A 164 -9.70 15.42 -0.64
C SER A 164 -8.40 15.98 -0.05
N LYS A 165 -8.24 15.90 1.28
CA LYS A 165 -6.99 16.31 1.95
C LYS A 165 -5.77 15.56 1.42
N THR A 166 -5.88 14.25 1.19
CA THR A 166 -4.78 13.42 0.70
C THR A 166 -4.44 13.74 -0.76
N MET A 167 -5.45 13.97 -1.60
CA MET A 167 -5.26 14.37 -3.00
C MET A 167 -4.64 15.76 -3.11
N LEU A 168 -5.13 16.72 -2.32
CA LEU A 168 -4.57 18.08 -2.23
C LEU A 168 -3.13 18.08 -1.73
N ALA A 169 -2.76 17.18 -0.81
CA ALA A 169 -1.37 17.00 -0.40
C ALA A 169 -0.46 16.52 -1.55
N GLY A 170 -1.04 15.92 -2.59
CA GLY A 170 -0.33 15.56 -3.82
C GLY A 170 -0.14 16.73 -4.79
N TYR A 171 -0.79 17.88 -4.57
CA TYR A 171 -0.60 19.05 -5.43
C TYR A 171 0.82 19.59 -5.21
N SER A 172 1.50 19.94 -6.30
CA SER A 172 2.72 20.75 -6.20
C SER A 172 2.34 22.08 -5.53
N LYS A 173 2.97 22.38 -4.39
CA LYS A 173 2.87 23.71 -3.77
C LYS A 173 3.34 24.74 -4.80
N SER A 174 2.63 25.86 -4.89
CA SER A 174 2.80 26.91 -5.90
C SER A 174 4.11 27.71 -5.76
N GLU A 175 5.25 27.04 -5.53
CA GLU A 175 6.60 27.62 -5.50
C GLU A 175 7.38 27.42 -6.81
N ASP A 176 6.73 26.89 -7.86
CA ASP A 176 7.35 26.75 -9.20
C ASP A 176 6.91 27.85 -10.21
N ARG A 177 6.20 28.90 -9.78
CA ARG A 177 5.96 30.09 -10.62
C ARG A 177 6.04 31.41 -9.82
N VAL A 178 7.04 32.21 -10.21
CA VAL A 178 7.35 33.62 -9.87
C VAL A 178 8.40 33.81 -8.76
N MET A 179 9.61 34.13 -9.21
CA MET A 179 10.75 34.65 -8.47
C MET A 179 10.43 36.00 -7.78
N ALA A 180 10.62 36.10 -6.45
CA ALA A 180 11.08 37.31 -5.73
C ALA A 180 11.31 37.04 -4.22
N THR A 181 12.47 36.45 -3.91
CA THR A 181 13.39 36.68 -2.76
C THR A 181 12.85 37.04 -1.36
N THR A 182 13.09 36.14 -0.39
CA THR A 182 13.90 36.44 0.81
C THR A 182 15.00 35.38 0.98
N ASN A 183 16.21 35.80 1.37
CA ASN A 183 17.47 35.05 1.20
C ASN A 183 17.61 33.78 2.06
N GLU A 184 16.96 33.70 3.23
CA GLU A 184 17.15 32.55 4.15
C GLU A 184 16.30 31.34 3.72
N GLN A 185 15.10 31.56 3.21
CA GLN A 185 14.23 30.48 2.70
C GLN A 185 14.73 29.92 1.35
N SER A 186 15.45 30.72 0.57
CA SER A 186 16.03 30.26 -0.70
C SER A 186 17.18 29.27 -0.51
N GLU A 187 17.99 29.41 0.53
CA GLU A 187 19.10 28.48 0.79
C GLU A 187 18.57 27.13 1.28
N GLU A 188 17.57 27.12 2.17
CA GLU A 188 16.94 25.89 2.67
C GLU A 188 16.14 25.17 1.57
N LEU A 189 15.45 25.89 0.69
CA LEU A 189 14.74 25.32 -0.45
C LEU A 189 15.68 24.79 -1.53
N VAL A 190 16.78 25.51 -1.84
CA VAL A 190 17.82 25.03 -2.76
C VAL A 190 18.49 23.79 -2.20
N ALA A 191 18.88 23.80 -0.92
CA ALA A 191 19.43 22.63 -0.25
C ALA A 191 18.43 21.45 -0.21
N SER A 192 17.14 21.71 -0.02
CA SER A 192 16.11 20.67 -0.09
C SER A 192 15.90 20.12 -1.49
N LYS A 193 15.93 20.96 -2.54
CA LYS A 193 15.83 20.53 -3.95
C LYS A 193 17.08 19.76 -4.37
N GLU A 194 18.26 20.18 -3.92
CA GLU A 194 19.53 19.46 -4.12
C GLU A 194 19.51 18.11 -3.40
N LYS A 195 19.09 18.06 -2.13
CA LYS A 195 18.95 16.80 -1.37
C LYS A 195 17.92 15.86 -2.02
N ALA A 196 16.81 16.38 -2.55
CA ALA A 196 15.83 15.60 -3.31
C ALA A 196 16.39 15.10 -4.66
N GLY A 197 17.17 15.93 -5.35
CA GLY A 197 17.90 15.56 -6.55
C GLY A 197 18.92 14.46 -6.30
N GLU A 198 19.70 14.56 -5.23
CA GLU A 198 20.64 13.52 -4.79
C GLU A 198 19.92 12.22 -4.43
N LEU A 199 18.81 12.26 -3.68
CA LEU A 199 18.01 11.07 -3.38
C LEU A 199 17.51 10.39 -4.66
N THR A 200 17.10 11.17 -5.67
CA THR A 200 16.67 10.65 -6.97
C THR A 200 17.83 9.94 -7.70
N LYS A 201 19.04 10.51 -7.65
CA LYS A 201 20.24 9.87 -8.23
C LYS A 201 20.58 8.56 -7.52
N TYR A 202 20.55 8.53 -6.18
CA TYR A 202 20.81 7.30 -5.43
C TYR A 202 19.77 6.22 -5.70
N GLN A 203 18.49 6.58 -5.75
CA GLN A 203 17.42 5.65 -6.13
C GLN A 203 17.63 5.10 -7.55
N ALA A 204 18.01 5.95 -8.51
CA ALA A 204 18.30 5.53 -9.87
C ALA A 204 19.53 4.61 -9.93
N ALA A 205 20.58 4.88 -9.15
CA ALA A 205 21.78 4.04 -9.08
C ALA A 205 21.47 2.65 -8.50
N ILE A 206 20.72 2.60 -7.40
CA ILE A 206 20.29 1.35 -6.76
C ILE A 206 19.37 0.55 -7.71
N ALA A 207 18.42 1.21 -8.37
CA ALA A 207 17.51 0.57 -9.33
C ALA A 207 18.25 0.07 -10.59
N GLY A 208 19.31 0.76 -11.00
CA GLY A 208 20.16 0.37 -12.13
C GLY A 208 21.19 -0.71 -11.79
N ALA A 209 21.42 -1.01 -10.51
CA ALA A 209 22.37 -2.03 -10.09
C ALA A 209 21.91 -3.42 -10.55
N THR A 210 22.86 -4.20 -11.08
CA THR A 210 22.60 -5.56 -11.56
C THR A 210 22.64 -6.61 -10.46
N THR A 211 23.20 -6.28 -9.30
CA THR A 211 23.22 -7.15 -8.13
C THR A 211 21.85 -7.13 -7.44
N PRO A 212 21.19 -8.28 -7.26
CA PRO A 212 20.00 -8.41 -6.42
C PRO A 212 20.25 -7.84 -5.02
N MET A 213 19.49 -6.82 -4.65
CA MET A 213 19.52 -6.24 -3.32
C MET A 213 18.15 -5.79 -2.81
N ILE A 214 17.94 -5.95 -1.51
CA ILE A 214 16.81 -5.38 -0.77
C ILE A 214 17.31 -4.51 0.38
N LEU A 215 16.46 -3.57 0.80
CA LEU A 215 16.61 -2.83 2.05
C LEU A 215 15.55 -3.31 3.02
N VAL A 216 15.93 -3.49 4.27
CA VAL A 216 15.03 -3.78 5.38
C VAL A 216 15.19 -2.75 6.48
N ASP A 217 14.09 -2.37 7.14
CA ASP A 217 14.13 -1.54 8.35
C ASP A 217 14.49 -2.36 9.61
N LEU A 218 14.46 -1.71 10.76
CA LEU A 218 14.77 -2.34 12.06
C LEU A 218 13.74 -3.42 12.48
N ASP A 219 12.53 -3.37 11.93
CA ASP A 219 11.51 -4.42 12.13
C ASP A 219 11.68 -5.59 11.14
N LEU A 220 12.73 -5.51 10.31
CA LEU A 220 13.06 -6.40 9.20
C LEU A 220 11.99 -6.44 8.12
N VAL A 221 11.23 -5.36 7.98
CA VAL A 221 10.27 -5.18 6.88
C VAL A 221 11.05 -4.74 5.65
N VAL A 222 10.82 -5.40 4.52
CA VAL A 222 11.40 -5.02 3.23
C VAL A 222 10.85 -3.67 2.81
N THR A 223 11.69 -2.64 2.83
CA THR A 223 11.31 -1.27 2.45
C THR A 223 11.56 -0.99 0.98
N TYR A 224 12.45 -1.74 0.35
CA TYR A 224 12.77 -1.64 -1.07
C TYR A 224 13.38 -2.94 -1.60
N ALA A 225 13.10 -3.26 -2.86
CA ALA A 225 13.79 -4.30 -3.62
C ALA A 225 14.13 -3.76 -5.02
N ASN A 226 15.37 -3.95 -5.47
CA ASN A 226 15.74 -3.47 -6.80
C ASN A 226 15.22 -4.41 -7.91
N PRO A 227 15.15 -3.94 -9.17
CA PRO A 227 14.69 -4.76 -10.29
C PRO A 227 15.48 -6.07 -10.49
N ALA A 228 16.76 -6.11 -10.12
CA ALA A 228 17.56 -7.34 -10.18
C ALA A 228 17.07 -8.41 -9.20
N SER A 229 16.61 -8.02 -8.00
CA SER A 229 16.00 -8.93 -7.03
C SER A 229 14.72 -9.55 -7.56
N ILE A 230 13.83 -8.72 -8.12
CA ILE A 230 12.58 -9.18 -8.73
C ILE A 230 12.88 -10.21 -9.82
N LYS A 231 13.81 -9.90 -10.74
CA LYS A 231 14.21 -10.82 -11.81
C LYS A 231 14.82 -12.13 -11.28
N LEU A 232 15.61 -12.07 -10.20
CA LEU A 232 16.16 -13.26 -9.57
C LEU A 232 15.03 -14.15 -9.02
N TRP A 233 14.08 -13.54 -8.31
CA TRP A 233 12.93 -14.25 -7.75
C TRP A 233 12.01 -14.83 -8.82
N GLU A 234 11.78 -14.11 -9.92
CA GLU A 234 11.04 -14.62 -11.07
C GLU A 234 11.76 -15.80 -11.74
N LYS A 235 13.09 -15.70 -11.93
CA LYS A 235 13.90 -16.76 -12.56
C LYS A 235 13.79 -18.09 -11.81
N TYR A 236 13.70 -18.04 -10.49
CA TYR A 236 13.64 -19.22 -9.62
C TYR A 236 12.30 -19.35 -8.88
N LEU A 237 11.21 -18.83 -9.46
CA LEU A 237 9.92 -18.72 -8.77
C LEU A 237 9.40 -20.07 -8.25
N ASP A 238 9.48 -21.13 -9.07
CA ASP A 238 9.03 -22.47 -8.68
C ASP A 238 9.78 -23.00 -7.45
N LEU A 239 11.09 -22.70 -7.36
CA LEU A 239 11.92 -23.06 -6.22
C LEU A 239 11.48 -22.31 -4.97
N TYR A 240 11.27 -20.99 -5.08
CA TYR A 240 10.78 -20.18 -3.96
C TYR A 240 9.38 -20.61 -3.49
N LEU A 241 8.46 -20.93 -4.41
CA LEU A 241 7.13 -21.44 -4.07
C LEU A 241 7.17 -22.80 -3.37
N GLY A 242 8.18 -23.63 -3.67
CA GLY A 242 8.42 -24.89 -2.99
C GLY A 242 8.76 -24.73 -1.50
N TYR A 243 9.51 -23.67 -1.14
CA TYR A 243 9.84 -23.36 0.25
C TYR A 243 8.81 -22.44 0.93
N PHE A 244 8.21 -21.52 0.17
CA PHE A 244 7.33 -20.46 0.66
C PHE A 244 6.02 -20.43 -0.16
N PRO A 245 5.03 -21.25 0.22
CA PRO A 245 3.74 -21.26 -0.47
C PRO A 245 3.07 -19.87 -0.46
N GLY A 246 2.78 -19.35 -1.65
CA GLY A 246 2.20 -18.00 -1.80
C GLY A 246 3.23 -16.88 -1.93
N PHE A 247 4.51 -17.21 -2.13
CA PHE A 247 5.54 -16.21 -2.46
C PHE A 247 5.18 -15.44 -3.73
N ASP A 248 5.16 -14.10 -3.60
CA ASP A 248 4.96 -13.16 -4.68
C ASP A 248 6.18 -12.22 -4.77
N PRO A 249 6.98 -12.30 -5.84
CA PRO A 249 8.11 -11.39 -6.05
C PRO A 249 7.73 -9.91 -5.94
N TYR A 250 6.55 -9.52 -6.44
CA TYR A 250 6.07 -8.14 -6.43
C TYR A 250 5.41 -7.74 -5.10
N GLY A 251 4.94 -8.73 -4.34
CA GLY A 251 4.36 -8.57 -3.02
C GLY A 251 5.36 -8.54 -1.88
N THR A 252 6.66 -8.75 -2.16
CA THR A 252 7.70 -8.88 -1.12
C THR A 252 7.99 -7.56 -0.38
N VAL A 253 7.85 -6.41 -1.05
CA VAL A 253 8.01 -5.10 -0.40
C VAL A 253 6.84 -4.85 0.56
N GLY A 254 7.17 -4.56 1.82
CA GLY A 254 6.21 -4.38 2.91
C GLY A 254 5.99 -5.63 3.76
N LEU A 255 6.62 -6.76 3.43
CA LEU A 255 6.61 -7.96 4.26
C LEU A 255 7.84 -8.02 5.16
N CYS A 256 7.69 -8.66 6.32
CA CYS A 256 8.82 -8.94 7.22
C CYS A 256 9.57 -10.19 6.74
N ILE A 257 10.90 -10.14 6.66
CA ILE A 257 11.70 -11.29 6.19
C ILE A 257 11.63 -12.50 7.13
N ASP A 258 11.11 -12.33 8.34
CA ASP A 258 10.88 -13.43 9.29
C ASP A 258 10.08 -14.57 8.69
N GLN A 259 9.13 -14.27 7.81
CA GLN A 259 8.30 -15.27 7.14
C GLN A 259 9.11 -16.19 6.20
N PHE A 260 10.34 -15.79 5.85
CA PHE A 260 11.25 -16.57 5.00
C PHE A 260 12.30 -17.36 5.82
N HIS A 261 12.21 -17.35 7.15
CA HIS A 261 13.17 -18.00 8.04
C HIS A 261 12.46 -19.01 8.95
N THR A 262 13.06 -20.19 9.12
CA THR A 262 12.55 -21.20 10.06
C THR A 262 12.65 -20.76 11.52
N ASP A 263 13.72 -20.07 11.90
CA ASP A 263 13.86 -19.46 13.24
C ASP A 263 14.04 -17.95 13.13
N ALA A 264 12.96 -17.21 13.36
CA ALA A 264 12.96 -15.77 13.19
C ALA A 264 13.86 -15.00 14.18
N ARG A 265 14.25 -15.64 15.29
CA ARG A 265 15.10 -15.01 16.31
C ARG A 265 16.53 -14.88 15.83
N HIS A 266 16.97 -15.79 14.96
CA HIS A 266 18.33 -15.82 14.46
C HIS A 266 18.68 -14.57 13.66
N GLN A 267 17.90 -14.26 12.61
CA GLN A 267 18.18 -13.09 11.77
C GLN A 267 17.91 -11.78 12.52
N ARG A 268 16.96 -11.74 13.46
CA ARG A 268 16.77 -10.57 14.32
C ARG A 268 17.99 -10.29 15.21
N ALA A 269 18.58 -11.33 15.80
CA ALA A 269 19.79 -11.19 16.61
C ALA A 269 21.04 -10.86 15.77
N LEU A 270 21.08 -11.27 14.50
CA LEU A 270 22.17 -10.95 13.58
C LEU A 270 22.05 -9.52 13.05
N LEU A 271 20.92 -9.19 12.43
CA LEU A 271 20.69 -7.92 11.74
C LEU A 271 20.44 -6.76 12.69
N GLY A 272 19.98 -7.02 13.92
CA GLY A 272 19.75 -5.99 14.94
C GLY A 272 21.01 -5.53 15.68
N ASP A 273 22.17 -6.13 15.43
CA ASP A 273 23.45 -5.77 16.04
C ASP A 273 24.47 -5.39 14.95
N PRO A 274 24.67 -4.08 14.68
CA PRO A 274 25.58 -3.62 13.63
C PRO A 274 27.03 -4.08 13.80
N SER A 275 27.45 -4.41 15.02
CA SER A 275 28.82 -4.91 15.25
C SER A 275 29.05 -6.31 14.66
N ARG A 276 27.98 -7.00 14.28
CA ARG A 276 27.99 -8.29 13.57
C ARG A 276 27.93 -8.15 12.06
N LEU A 277 27.83 -6.93 11.55
CA LEU A 277 27.75 -6.63 10.13
C LEU A 277 29.04 -5.96 9.64
N PRO A 278 29.49 -6.22 8.40
CA PRO A 278 28.82 -7.04 7.40
C PRO A 278 28.91 -8.54 7.70
N TYR A 279 27.82 -9.26 7.43
CA TYR A 279 27.76 -10.70 7.52
C TYR A 279 27.71 -11.29 6.11
N SER A 280 28.48 -12.34 5.84
CA SER A 280 28.42 -13.06 4.57
C SER A 280 28.25 -14.55 4.81
N THR A 281 27.36 -15.17 4.05
CA THR A 281 27.21 -16.62 4.01
C THR A 281 26.94 -17.08 2.59
N LEU A 282 27.24 -18.35 2.33
CA LEU A 282 26.77 -19.05 1.13
C LEU A 282 25.50 -19.80 1.50
N ILE A 283 24.49 -19.71 0.64
CA ILE A 283 23.21 -20.39 0.78
C ILE A 283 23.10 -21.38 -0.38
N ASP A 284 23.10 -22.67 -0.05
CA ASP A 284 22.77 -23.73 -1.00
C ASP A 284 21.25 -23.86 -1.09
N VAL A 285 20.69 -23.84 -2.31
CA VAL A 285 19.24 -23.90 -2.53
C VAL A 285 18.91 -25.05 -3.48
N GLY A 286 18.00 -25.94 -3.05
CA GLY A 286 17.59 -27.10 -3.83
C GLY A 286 18.68 -28.17 -3.99
N GLU A 287 18.42 -29.16 -4.84
CA GLU A 287 19.32 -30.31 -5.07
C GLU A 287 20.25 -30.11 -6.29
N ASP A 288 19.98 -29.11 -7.14
CA ASP A 288 20.68 -28.88 -8.42
C ASP A 288 21.99 -28.07 -8.28
N GLY A 289 22.46 -27.85 -7.05
CA GLY A 289 23.73 -27.18 -6.79
C GLY A 289 23.71 -25.65 -6.93
N LEU A 290 22.53 -25.03 -6.96
CA LEU A 290 22.37 -23.56 -6.98
C LEU A 290 22.90 -22.94 -5.69
N LYS A 291 23.79 -21.94 -5.81
CA LYS A 291 24.41 -21.27 -4.66
C LYS A 291 24.27 -19.77 -4.75
N PHE A 292 23.78 -19.16 -3.67
CA PHE A 292 23.77 -17.72 -3.53
C PHE A 292 24.68 -17.28 -2.40
N ARG A 293 25.65 -16.42 -2.70
CA ARG A 293 26.32 -15.66 -1.65
C ARG A 293 25.40 -14.55 -1.21
N MET A 294 25.01 -14.58 0.05
CA MET A 294 24.23 -13.53 0.69
C MET A 294 25.14 -12.67 1.56
N ILE A 295 25.06 -11.35 1.39
CA ILE A 295 25.80 -10.37 2.19
C ILE A 295 24.77 -9.45 2.84
N ALA A 296 24.85 -9.30 4.16
CA ALA A 296 24.07 -8.33 4.91
C ALA A 296 24.99 -7.22 5.42
N THR A 297 24.61 -5.95 5.19
CA THR A 297 25.39 -4.78 5.63
C THR A 297 24.48 -3.81 6.39
N SER A 298 24.99 -3.19 7.46
CA SER A 298 24.24 -2.21 8.25
C SER A 298 24.03 -0.91 7.49
N LEU A 299 22.82 -0.36 7.54
CA LEU A 299 22.50 1.00 7.13
C LEU A 299 22.55 1.94 8.33
N MET A 300 23.30 3.03 8.22
CA MET A 300 23.45 4.05 9.26
C MET A 300 22.86 5.38 8.78
N ASP A 301 22.26 6.15 9.68
CA ASP A 301 21.90 7.55 9.41
C ASP A 301 23.10 8.51 9.59
N GLU A 302 22.85 9.80 9.36
CA GLU A 302 23.87 10.87 9.48
C GLU A 302 24.41 11.03 10.92
N ASP A 303 23.65 10.59 11.93
CA ASP A 303 24.00 10.63 13.35
C ASP A 303 24.73 9.35 13.80
N GLY A 304 24.90 8.36 12.90
CA GLY A 304 25.53 7.08 13.18
C GLY A 304 24.61 6.06 13.85
N ASN A 305 23.29 6.30 13.89
CA ASN A 305 22.33 5.31 14.36
C ASN A 305 22.07 4.27 13.29
N HIS A 306 21.90 3.03 13.72
CA HIS A 306 21.47 1.94 12.86
C HIS A 306 19.99 2.08 12.50
N ILE A 307 19.69 2.08 11.21
CA ILE A 307 18.34 2.31 10.68
C ILE A 307 17.78 1.14 9.87
N GLY A 308 18.59 0.10 9.66
CA GLY A 308 18.19 -1.05 8.86
C GLY A 308 19.40 -1.79 8.28
N SER A 309 19.15 -2.69 7.33
CA SER A 309 20.22 -3.42 6.65
C SER A 309 19.96 -3.53 5.15
N THR A 310 21.02 -3.60 4.35
CA THR A 310 20.93 -4.15 3.00
C THR A 310 21.15 -5.65 3.05
N LEU A 311 20.44 -6.38 2.20
CA LEU A 311 20.73 -7.78 1.90
C LEU A 311 20.97 -7.90 0.40
N GLU A 312 22.08 -8.50 0.02
CA GLU A 312 22.53 -8.63 -1.36
C GLU A 312 22.78 -10.10 -1.68
N TRP A 313 22.41 -10.54 -2.89
CA TRP A 313 22.67 -11.90 -3.37
C TRP A 313 23.50 -11.89 -4.63
N GLY A 314 24.54 -12.73 -4.67
CA GLY A 314 25.29 -13.08 -5.88
C GLY A 314 25.10 -14.55 -6.22
N ASP A 315 24.80 -14.84 -7.48
CA ASP A 315 24.79 -16.22 -7.99
C ASP A 315 26.24 -16.71 -8.13
N GLU A 316 26.56 -17.80 -7.45
CA GLU A 316 27.90 -18.41 -7.36
C GLU A 316 27.89 -19.87 -7.86
N THR A 317 26.88 -20.19 -8.67
CA THR A 317 26.65 -21.53 -9.25
C THR A 317 27.59 -21.81 -10.43
#